data_AF-A0A853CL97-F1
#
_entry.id   AF-A0A853CL97-F1
#
_cell.length_a   1.000
_cell.length_b   1.000
_cell.length_c   1.000
_cell.angle_alpha   90.00
_cell.angle_beta   90.00
_cell.angle_gamma   90.00
#
_symmetry.space_group_name_H-M   'P 1'
#
loop_
_entity.id
_entity.type
_entity.pdbx_description
1 polymer ?
#
loop_
_entity_poly.entity_id
_entity_poly.type
_entity_poly.pdbx_seq_one_letter_code
_entity_poly.pdbx_strand_id
1 'polypeptide(L)'
;MTTAVPAARPELELGGAAVRRVTRRAAAARAETTLWTRLGDTVGTITSIGVGIAVVGGALASLRKKIVLGPLPVTGSPLPAPYAAAVAGVLAVAGLLLLLDRLGPVSATPAAAAWWLPLPADRRGLLAGDLARTTGAVVAGALVLVLPPALALPSSPSVGEVLAALGLAAALGALAVGGTALLQTRGLGGRLGPAAGAVAVLAAVAAAVAGTAGALGVRLPAPPSLPSLPLWTAAAVAAVAALLLAAAVLGLDRVDAGRLRASGVTAQFATASFLSLDTRDLGRALSSQPRRPRRSRRFRRVRGPVAALVAADLVALARGRWQLGQLAAAVAVPVLVARTTGLGGVPVAVWLGCVVGWALAAVAAGHPGREAQAAPELDRLLPLAAPQVLRARVLVPFALTAVVCTATGLLIGLGTGAVGWWVLLGLAAAPGWAAASLRGAYRPEPDWGGQVMATPFGPAPVGVGRTLVQGLDLGILASLPLLLVLLRGAPTPELVMGQLIWSVALGAGAIALLTRRAGP
;
A
#
# COMPACT_ATOMS: atom_id res chain seq x y z
N MET A 1 7.65 -48.89 39.33
CA MET A 1 8.75 -48.97 38.36
C MET A 1 8.75 -47.69 37.54
N THR A 2 9.54 -46.69 37.95
CA THR A 2 9.83 -45.49 37.18
C THR A 2 10.87 -45.85 36.12
N THR A 3 10.43 -46.07 34.89
CA THR A 3 11.31 -46.21 33.73
C THR A 3 12.14 -44.94 33.61
N ALA A 4 13.46 -45.07 33.80
CA ALA A 4 14.39 -43.98 33.59
C ALA A 4 14.22 -43.48 32.15
N VAL A 5 13.84 -42.21 32.00
CA VAL A 5 13.85 -41.55 30.69
C VAL A 5 15.28 -41.68 30.15
N PRO A 6 15.49 -42.26 28.97
CA PRO A 6 16.83 -42.43 28.43
C PRO A 6 17.52 -41.07 28.36
N ALA A 7 18.74 -41.00 28.90
CA ALA A 7 19.54 -39.78 28.88
C ALA A 7 19.68 -39.29 27.44
N ALA A 8 19.39 -38.00 27.21
CA ALA A 8 19.54 -37.37 25.91
C ALA A 8 20.99 -37.59 25.44
N ARG A 9 21.14 -38.08 24.20
CA ARG A 9 22.42 -38.26 23.53
C ARG A 9 22.68 -37.02 22.66
N PRO A 10 23.40 -36.01 23.14
CA PRO A 10 23.61 -34.76 22.42
C PRO A 10 24.27 -34.97 21.04
N GLU A 11 25.04 -36.04 20.86
CA GLU A 11 25.62 -36.43 19.58
C GLU A 11 24.60 -36.86 18.51
N LEU A 12 23.37 -37.21 18.90
CA LEU A 12 22.27 -37.56 17.99
C LEU A 12 21.29 -36.40 17.75
N GLU A 13 21.49 -35.24 18.39
CA GLU A 13 20.61 -34.08 18.23
C GLU A 13 20.80 -33.44 16.86
N LEU A 14 19.72 -33.36 16.09
CA LEU A 14 19.73 -32.70 14.79
C LEU A 14 19.87 -31.19 14.98
N GLY A 15 20.93 -30.60 14.41
CA GLY A 15 21.02 -29.14 14.28
C GLY A 15 19.84 -28.57 13.46
N GLY A 16 19.54 -27.28 13.63
CA GLY A 16 18.37 -26.65 12.98
C GLY A 16 18.35 -26.74 11.45
N ALA A 17 19.52 -26.69 10.80
CA ALA A 17 19.66 -26.88 9.36
C ALA A 17 19.33 -28.33 8.93
N ALA A 18 19.67 -29.32 9.77
CA ALA A 18 19.35 -30.72 9.52
C ALA A 18 17.85 -30.96 9.68
N VAL A 19 17.21 -30.39 10.71
CA VAL A 19 15.75 -30.41 10.88
C VAL A 19 15.03 -29.87 9.64
N ARG A 20 15.42 -28.69 9.12
CA ARG A 20 14.83 -28.14 7.89
C ARG A 20 15.03 -29.02 6.66
N ARG A 21 16.19 -29.69 6.56
CA ARG A 21 16.47 -30.60 5.45
C ARG A 21 15.55 -31.81 5.50
N VAL A 22 15.37 -32.40 6.68
CA VAL A 22 14.47 -33.54 6.89
C VAL A 22 13.02 -33.14 6.59
N THR A 23 12.55 -32.01 7.11
CA THR A 23 11.17 -31.55 6.88
C THR A 23 10.91 -31.23 5.41
N ARG A 24 11.88 -30.62 4.71
CA ARG A 24 11.77 -30.38 3.26
C ARG A 24 11.75 -31.67 2.46
N ARG A 25 12.58 -32.66 2.81
CA ARG A 25 12.57 -33.98 2.18
C ARG A 25 11.24 -34.69 2.40
N ALA A 26 10.72 -34.68 3.62
CA ALA A 26 9.43 -35.27 3.95
C ALA A 26 8.27 -34.59 3.21
N ALA A 27 8.27 -33.25 3.13
CA ALA A 27 7.28 -32.52 2.34
C ALA A 27 7.38 -32.82 0.85
N ALA A 28 8.60 -32.88 0.30
CA ALA A 28 8.85 -33.20 -1.11
C ALA A 28 8.44 -34.64 -1.45
N ALA A 29 8.61 -35.59 -0.53
CA ALA A 29 8.20 -36.98 -0.72
C ALA A 29 6.67 -37.16 -0.73
N ARG A 30 5.93 -36.27 -0.05
CA ARG A 30 4.45 -36.25 -0.05
C ARG A 30 3.87 -35.38 -1.16
N ALA A 31 4.68 -34.57 -1.81
CA ALA A 31 4.22 -33.70 -2.90
C ALA A 31 4.07 -34.53 -4.17
N GLU A 32 2.83 -34.69 -4.65
CA GLU A 32 2.50 -35.32 -5.93
C GLU A 32 2.85 -34.41 -7.13
N THR A 33 4.03 -33.78 -7.11
CA THR A 33 4.49 -32.88 -8.18
C THR A 33 5.50 -33.60 -9.05
N THR A 34 5.20 -33.77 -10.33
CA THR A 34 6.20 -34.30 -11.28
C THR A 34 7.28 -33.27 -11.58
N LEU A 35 8.45 -33.72 -12.05
CA LEU A 35 9.54 -32.82 -12.45
C LEU A 35 9.10 -31.89 -13.60
N TRP A 36 8.26 -32.40 -14.50
CA TRP A 36 7.65 -31.63 -15.59
C TRP A 36 6.72 -30.53 -15.08
N THR A 37 5.93 -30.80 -14.05
CA THR A 37 5.09 -29.77 -13.41
C THR A 37 5.97 -28.65 -12.86
N ARG A 38 7.06 -28.97 -12.15
CA ARG A 38 7.97 -27.96 -11.61
C ARG A 38 8.67 -27.14 -12.69
N LEU A 39 9.09 -27.78 -13.77
CA LEU A 39 9.70 -27.09 -14.91
C LEU A 39 8.69 -26.18 -15.60
N GLY A 40 7.47 -26.68 -15.84
CA GLY A 40 6.35 -25.91 -16.40
C GLY A 40 6.01 -24.70 -15.54
N ASP A 41 5.92 -24.87 -14.22
CA ASP A 41 5.67 -23.77 -13.27
C ASP A 41 6.79 -22.74 -13.30
N THR A 42 8.05 -23.18 -13.38
CA THR A 42 9.23 -22.30 -13.43
C THR A 42 9.25 -21.50 -14.72
N VAL A 43 9.08 -22.15 -15.87
CA VAL A 43 9.01 -21.48 -17.18
C VAL A 43 7.82 -20.53 -17.21
N GLY A 44 6.63 -20.98 -16.79
CA GLY A 44 5.44 -20.15 -16.70
C GLY A 44 5.62 -18.91 -15.82
N THR A 45 6.32 -19.05 -14.69
CA THR A 45 6.67 -17.94 -13.80
C THR A 45 7.63 -16.96 -14.48
N ILE A 46 8.70 -17.47 -15.10
CA ILE A 46 9.69 -16.64 -15.80
C ILE A 46 9.04 -15.88 -16.96
N THR A 47 8.23 -16.57 -17.77
CA THR A 47 7.48 -15.96 -18.88
C THR A 47 6.52 -14.90 -18.37
N SER A 48 5.77 -15.17 -17.30
CA SER A 48 4.84 -14.19 -16.70
C SER A 48 5.56 -12.95 -16.18
N ILE A 49 6.71 -13.12 -15.53
CA ILE A 49 7.57 -12.02 -15.07
C ILE A 49 8.09 -11.22 -16.28
N GLY A 50 8.60 -11.90 -17.31
CA GLY A 50 9.10 -11.27 -18.53
C GLY A 50 8.03 -10.46 -19.26
N VAL A 51 6.82 -11.00 -19.41
CA VAL A 51 5.66 -10.29 -19.97
C VAL A 51 5.30 -9.08 -19.11
N GLY A 52 5.27 -9.23 -17.78
CA GLY A 52 5.02 -8.11 -16.87
C GLY A 52 6.03 -6.97 -17.03
N ILE A 53 7.32 -7.30 -17.09
CA ILE A 53 8.41 -6.34 -17.32
C ILE A 53 8.24 -5.65 -18.68
N ALA A 54 7.92 -6.39 -19.73
CA ALA A 54 7.72 -5.84 -21.07
C ALA A 54 6.50 -4.90 -21.14
N VAL A 55 5.39 -5.27 -20.51
CA VAL A 55 4.17 -4.44 -20.45
C VAL A 55 4.44 -3.15 -19.68
N VAL A 56 5.06 -3.23 -18.50
CA VAL A 56 5.40 -2.04 -17.69
C VAL A 56 6.43 -1.17 -18.42
N GLY A 57 7.49 -1.76 -18.97
CA GLY A 57 8.51 -1.06 -19.74
C GLY A 57 7.94 -0.37 -20.97
N GLY A 58 7.06 -1.04 -21.72
CA GLY A 58 6.37 -0.49 -22.88
C GLY A 58 5.41 0.65 -22.50
N ALA A 59 4.67 0.52 -21.40
CA ALA A 59 3.82 1.59 -20.87
C ALA A 59 4.64 2.81 -20.43
N LEU A 60 5.77 2.60 -19.74
CA LEU A 60 6.70 3.67 -19.35
C LEU A 60 7.32 4.37 -20.57
N ALA A 61 7.74 3.60 -21.58
CA ALA A 61 8.27 4.15 -22.83
C ALA A 61 7.21 4.95 -23.61
N SER A 62 5.97 4.45 -23.66
CA SER A 62 4.83 5.16 -24.27
C SER A 62 4.51 6.45 -23.51
N LEU A 63 4.49 6.39 -22.18
CA LEU A 63 4.28 7.56 -21.33
C LEU A 63 5.37 8.59 -21.54
N ARG A 64 6.64 8.16 -21.59
CA ARG A 64 7.78 9.05 -21.90
C ARG A 64 7.62 9.72 -23.26
N LYS A 65 7.22 9.00 -24.31
CA LYS A 65 6.96 9.59 -25.63
C LYS A 65 5.84 10.65 -25.57
N LYS A 66 4.74 10.35 -24.87
CA LYS A 66 3.65 11.30 -24.64
C LYS A 66 4.09 12.52 -23.83
N ILE A 67 5.02 12.37 -22.90
CA ILE A 67 5.61 13.46 -22.13
C ILE A 67 6.46 14.37 -23.01
N VAL A 68 7.29 13.80 -23.89
CA VAL A 68 8.18 14.57 -24.79
C VAL A 68 7.39 15.32 -25.86
N LEU A 69 6.32 14.72 -26.37
CA LEU A 69 5.47 15.28 -27.43
C LEU A 69 4.26 16.07 -26.89
N GLY A 70 4.07 16.08 -25.58
CA GLY A 70 2.86 16.60 -24.95
C GLY A 70 2.80 18.13 -24.91
N PRO A 71 1.60 18.72 -24.94
CA PRO A 71 1.43 20.15 -24.74
C PRO A 71 1.91 20.57 -23.34
N LEU A 72 2.15 21.87 -23.17
CA LEU A 72 2.52 22.45 -21.88
C LEU A 72 1.50 22.03 -20.80
N PRO A 73 1.95 21.79 -19.55
CA PRO A 73 1.07 21.37 -18.48
C PRO A 73 -0.09 22.35 -18.33
N VAL A 74 -1.30 21.82 -18.13
CA VAL A 74 -2.49 22.59 -17.74
C VAL A 74 -2.27 23.29 -16.37
N THR A 75 -1.26 22.85 -15.63
CA THR A 75 -1.00 23.12 -14.22
C THR A 75 0.30 23.92 -14.01
N GLY A 76 0.43 25.10 -14.61
CA GLY A 76 1.50 26.07 -14.30
C GLY A 76 2.93 25.51 -14.38
N SER A 77 3.86 26.09 -13.60
CA SER A 77 5.28 25.69 -13.59
C SER A 77 5.50 24.35 -12.86
N PRO A 78 6.15 23.35 -13.50
CA PRO A 78 6.26 22.01 -12.94
C PRO A 78 7.51 21.77 -12.06
N LEU A 79 7.39 20.84 -11.11
CA LEU A 79 8.46 20.19 -10.37
C LEU A 79 9.33 19.33 -11.30
N PRO A 80 10.67 19.57 -11.37
CA PRO A 80 11.57 18.79 -12.20
C PRO A 80 11.49 17.28 -11.93
N ALA A 81 11.54 16.48 -13.00
CA ALA A 81 11.45 15.02 -12.93
C ALA A 81 12.42 14.32 -11.94
N PRO A 82 13.68 14.78 -11.74
CA PRO A 82 14.58 14.18 -10.76
C PRO A 82 14.04 14.21 -9.31
N TYR A 83 13.33 15.29 -8.93
CA TYR A 83 12.72 15.37 -7.61
C TYR A 83 11.58 14.36 -7.44
N ALA A 84 10.74 14.21 -8.46
CA ALA A 84 9.67 13.21 -8.44
C ALA A 84 10.23 11.77 -8.39
N ALA A 85 11.32 11.49 -9.11
CA ALA A 85 12.01 10.21 -9.05
C ALA A 85 12.62 9.94 -7.66
N ALA A 86 13.25 10.95 -7.03
CA ALA A 86 13.77 10.83 -5.68
C ALA A 86 12.66 10.52 -4.66
N VAL A 87 11.52 11.22 -4.76
CA VAL A 87 10.34 10.97 -3.91
C VAL A 87 9.81 9.56 -4.13
N ALA A 88 9.68 9.11 -5.38
CA ALA A 88 9.26 7.74 -5.68
C ALA A 88 10.22 6.70 -5.08
N GLY A 89 11.53 6.93 -5.13
CA GLY A 89 12.55 6.11 -4.48
C GLY A 89 12.38 6.06 -2.95
N VAL A 90 12.17 7.21 -2.31
CA VAL A 90 11.89 7.29 -0.86
C VAL A 90 10.61 6.52 -0.51
N LEU A 91 9.54 6.67 -1.29
CA LEU A 91 8.28 5.94 -1.09
C LEU A 91 8.48 4.42 -1.23
N ALA A 92 9.25 3.97 -2.22
CA ALA A 92 9.54 2.56 -2.43
C ALA A 92 10.33 1.96 -1.24
N VAL A 93 11.38 2.64 -0.79
CA VAL A 93 12.19 2.21 0.36
C VAL A 93 11.36 2.23 1.65
N ALA A 94 10.56 3.28 1.87
CA ALA A 94 9.70 3.38 3.04
C ALA A 94 8.62 2.28 3.06
N GLY A 95 8.02 1.98 1.90
CA GLY A 95 7.07 0.87 1.75
C GLY A 95 7.71 -0.48 2.06
N LEU A 96 8.90 -0.74 1.52
CA LEU A 96 9.67 -1.96 1.82
C LEU A 96 9.99 -2.09 3.31
N LEU A 97 10.51 -1.03 3.94
CA LEU A 97 10.82 -1.03 5.37
C LEU A 97 9.57 -1.24 6.23
N LEU A 98 8.43 -0.65 5.85
CA LEU A 98 7.17 -0.85 6.53
C LEU A 98 6.69 -2.30 6.43
N LEU A 99 6.78 -2.91 5.24
CA LEU A 99 6.43 -4.32 5.05
C LEU A 99 7.35 -5.24 5.85
N LEU A 100 8.66 -5.02 5.79
CA LEU A 100 9.62 -5.84 6.53
C LEU A 100 9.46 -5.72 8.05
N ASP A 101 9.25 -4.51 8.57
CA ASP A 101 9.04 -4.28 10.01
C ASP A 101 7.72 -4.88 10.51
N ARG A 102 6.71 -5.00 9.65
CA ARG A 102 5.40 -5.60 9.96
C ARG A 102 5.40 -7.13 9.86
N LEU A 103 5.92 -7.65 8.75
CA LEU A 103 5.92 -9.08 8.47
C LEU A 103 7.03 -9.81 9.23
N GLY A 104 8.07 -9.09 9.65
CA GLY A 104 9.29 -9.65 10.23
C GLY A 104 10.12 -10.36 9.15
N PRO A 105 11.35 -9.90 8.85
CA PRO A 105 12.21 -10.56 7.85
C PRO A 105 12.52 -12.02 8.23
N VAL A 106 12.39 -12.35 9.53
CA VAL A 106 12.35 -13.71 10.03
C VAL A 106 11.01 -13.92 10.75
N SER A 107 10.26 -14.91 10.30
CA SER A 107 8.98 -15.27 10.88
C SER A 107 8.82 -16.79 10.89
N ALA A 108 8.07 -17.31 11.87
CA ALA A 108 7.75 -18.73 11.95
C ALA A 108 6.26 -18.90 11.71
N THR A 109 5.88 -19.62 10.65
CA THR A 109 4.47 -19.96 10.42
C THR A 109 3.88 -20.64 11.65
N PRO A 110 2.56 -20.56 11.91
CA PRO A 110 1.95 -21.19 13.07
C PRO A 110 2.31 -22.66 13.24
N ALA A 111 2.40 -23.40 12.13
CA ALA A 111 2.85 -24.79 12.11
C ALA A 111 4.33 -24.92 12.51
N ALA A 112 5.23 -24.14 11.91
CA ALA A 112 6.65 -24.15 12.30
C ALA A 112 6.85 -23.71 13.76
N ALA A 113 6.08 -22.74 14.23
CA ALA A 113 6.12 -22.29 15.61
C ALA A 113 5.67 -23.37 16.60
N ALA A 114 4.66 -24.17 16.24
CA ALA A 114 4.17 -25.28 17.07
C ALA A 114 5.11 -26.49 17.08
N TRP A 115 5.74 -26.81 15.94
CA TRP A 115 6.49 -28.06 15.77
C TRP A 115 8.02 -27.92 15.76
N TRP A 116 8.56 -26.75 15.42
CA TRP A 116 10.02 -26.54 15.31
C TRP A 116 10.62 -25.78 16.48
N LEU A 117 9.94 -24.73 16.98
CA LEU A 117 10.48 -23.92 18.09
C LEU A 117 10.63 -24.66 19.43
N PRO A 118 9.82 -25.70 19.74
CA PRO A 118 10.02 -26.51 20.94
C PRO A 118 11.16 -27.55 20.83
N LEU A 119 11.67 -27.82 19.63
CA LEU A 119 12.71 -28.85 19.46
C LEU A 119 14.03 -28.38 20.09
N PRO A 120 14.81 -29.31 20.69
CA PRO A 120 16.16 -29.04 21.17
C PRO A 120 17.14 -28.98 19.98
N ALA A 121 16.94 -28.02 19.09
CA ALA A 121 17.77 -27.81 17.90
C ALA A 121 18.27 -26.36 17.86
N ASP A 122 19.44 -26.15 17.26
CA ASP A 122 20.02 -24.82 17.07
C ASP A 122 19.03 -23.89 16.32
N ARG A 123 18.57 -22.83 17.00
CA ARG A 123 17.58 -21.88 16.46
C ARG A 123 18.17 -21.07 15.33
N ARG A 124 19.45 -20.72 15.39
CA ARG A 124 20.17 -19.99 14.34
C ARG A 124 20.14 -20.75 13.02
N GLY A 125 20.54 -22.02 13.00
CA GLY A 125 20.47 -22.87 11.81
C GLY A 125 19.05 -23.06 11.26
N LEU A 126 18.05 -23.02 12.14
CA LEU A 126 16.64 -23.13 11.77
C LEU A 126 16.10 -21.83 11.12
N LEU A 127 16.49 -20.66 11.62
CA LEU A 127 15.96 -19.37 11.17
C LEU A 127 16.79 -18.73 10.03
N ALA A 128 18.08 -19.04 9.93
CA ALA A 128 18.99 -18.41 8.96
C ALA A 128 18.54 -18.60 7.51
N GLY A 129 17.98 -19.76 7.17
CA GLY A 129 17.52 -19.99 5.82
C GLY A 129 16.09 -19.50 5.54
N ASP A 130 15.36 -18.97 6.52
CA ASP A 130 14.18 -18.13 6.27
C ASP A 130 14.62 -16.70 5.96
N LEU A 131 15.61 -16.17 6.70
CA LEU A 131 16.25 -14.89 6.39
C LEU A 131 16.87 -14.86 4.99
N ALA A 132 17.55 -15.93 4.58
CA ALA A 132 18.10 -16.04 3.23
C ALA A 132 16.99 -16.05 2.15
N ARG A 133 15.86 -16.71 2.44
CA ARG A 133 14.70 -16.75 1.53
C ARG A 133 14.05 -15.38 1.39
N THR A 134 13.83 -14.67 2.50
CA THR A 134 13.25 -13.33 2.47
C THR A 134 14.19 -12.33 1.80
N THR A 135 15.49 -12.42 2.06
CA THR A 135 16.52 -11.63 1.36
C THR A 135 16.46 -11.88 -0.15
N GLY A 136 16.45 -13.15 -0.58
CA GLY A 136 16.34 -13.50 -2.00
C GLY A 136 15.06 -12.99 -2.65
N ALA A 137 13.92 -13.12 -1.97
CA ALA A 137 12.62 -12.64 -2.47
C ALA A 137 12.57 -11.10 -2.60
N VAL A 138 13.11 -10.37 -1.61
CA VAL A 138 13.17 -8.90 -1.64
C VAL A 138 14.13 -8.41 -2.73
N VAL A 139 15.30 -9.04 -2.85
CA VAL A 139 16.27 -8.70 -3.91
C VAL A 139 15.67 -8.97 -5.28
N ALA A 140 15.06 -10.14 -5.51
CA ALA A 140 14.39 -10.45 -6.76
C ALA A 140 13.26 -9.45 -7.07
N GLY A 141 12.42 -9.13 -6.08
CA GLY A 141 11.36 -8.13 -6.23
C GLY A 141 11.90 -6.73 -6.57
N ALA A 142 12.99 -6.31 -5.92
CA ALA A 142 13.65 -5.03 -6.20
C ALA A 142 14.21 -4.98 -7.63
N LEU A 143 14.83 -6.08 -8.10
CA LEU A 143 15.33 -6.18 -9.47
C LEU A 143 14.18 -6.09 -10.50
N VAL A 144 13.09 -6.84 -10.27
CA VAL A 144 11.90 -6.82 -11.14
C VAL A 144 11.26 -5.42 -11.17
N LEU A 145 11.26 -4.70 -10.04
CA LEU A 145 10.69 -3.35 -9.95
C LEU A 145 11.56 -2.30 -10.65
N VAL A 146 12.90 -2.42 -10.57
CA VAL A 146 13.85 -1.41 -11.09
C VAL A 146 14.21 -1.64 -12.55
N LEU A 147 14.12 -2.87 -13.05
CA LEU A 147 14.50 -3.19 -14.41
C LEU A 147 13.69 -2.42 -15.48
N PRO A 148 12.33 -2.38 -15.46
CA PRO A 148 11.57 -1.61 -16.44
C PRO A 148 11.94 -0.12 -16.50
N PRO A 149 12.01 0.65 -15.39
CA PRO A 149 12.37 2.06 -15.45
C PRO A 149 13.84 2.27 -15.86
N ALA A 150 14.77 1.39 -15.45
CA ALA A 150 16.17 1.47 -15.88
C ALA A 150 16.34 1.32 -17.40
N LEU A 151 15.48 0.53 -18.05
CA LEU A 151 15.49 0.34 -19.50
C LEU A 151 14.69 1.43 -20.26
N ALA A 152 13.57 1.89 -19.71
CA ALA A 152 12.61 2.72 -20.45
C ALA A 152 12.82 4.24 -20.28
N LEU A 153 13.36 4.69 -19.15
CA LEU A 153 13.50 6.12 -18.85
C LEU A 153 14.70 6.79 -19.56
N PRO A 154 15.91 6.19 -19.59
CA PRO A 154 17.06 6.79 -20.28
C PRO A 154 16.87 6.86 -21.80
N SER A 155 17.40 7.90 -22.46
CA SER A 155 17.38 8.03 -23.94
C SER A 155 18.20 6.98 -24.66
N SER A 156 19.31 6.58 -24.05
CA SER A 156 20.24 5.58 -24.55
C SER A 156 20.72 4.78 -23.33
N PRO A 157 19.97 3.77 -22.88
CA PRO A 157 20.36 3.00 -21.70
C PRO A 157 21.69 2.28 -21.99
N SER A 158 22.72 2.59 -21.21
CA SER A 158 23.98 1.85 -21.27
C SER A 158 23.89 0.60 -20.39
N VAL A 159 24.56 -0.49 -20.78
CA VAL A 159 24.59 -1.72 -19.98
C VAL A 159 25.14 -1.45 -18.58
N GLY A 160 26.15 -0.59 -18.47
CA GLY A 160 26.75 -0.20 -17.18
C GLY A 160 25.77 0.52 -16.25
N GLU A 161 24.96 1.44 -16.75
CA GLU A 161 23.94 2.15 -15.95
C GLU A 161 22.85 1.21 -15.46
N VAL A 162 22.38 0.31 -16.33
CA VAL A 162 21.36 -0.68 -15.96
C VAL A 162 21.92 -1.62 -14.88
N LEU A 163 23.13 -2.15 -15.05
CA LEU A 163 23.77 -3.00 -14.05
C LEU A 163 24.03 -2.26 -12.73
N ALA A 164 24.43 -0.99 -12.77
CA ALA A 164 24.61 -0.17 -11.57
C ALA A 164 23.29 0.05 -10.83
N ALA A 165 22.20 0.36 -11.55
CA ALA A 165 20.87 0.54 -10.97
C ALA A 165 20.35 -0.76 -10.33
N LEU A 166 20.50 -1.89 -11.02
CA LEU A 166 20.11 -3.21 -10.50
C LEU A 166 20.97 -3.62 -9.30
N GLY A 167 22.28 -3.41 -9.36
CA GLY A 167 23.21 -3.69 -8.26
C GLY A 167 22.89 -2.87 -7.01
N LEU A 168 22.60 -1.57 -7.18
CA LEU A 168 22.17 -0.71 -6.08
C LEU A 168 20.81 -1.13 -5.52
N ALA A 169 19.85 -1.48 -6.38
CA ALA A 169 18.53 -1.96 -5.95
C ALA A 169 18.62 -3.26 -5.13
N ALA A 170 19.44 -4.22 -5.58
CA ALA A 170 19.71 -5.45 -4.85
C ALA A 170 20.40 -5.16 -3.51
N ALA A 171 21.42 -4.29 -3.51
CA ALA A 171 22.16 -3.92 -2.30
C ALA A 171 21.26 -3.22 -1.27
N LEU A 172 20.41 -2.28 -1.71
CA LEU A 172 19.43 -1.59 -0.84
C LEU A 172 18.36 -2.55 -0.31
N GLY A 173 17.88 -3.49 -1.15
CA GLY A 173 16.95 -4.54 -0.71
C GLY A 173 17.56 -5.43 0.37
N ALA A 174 18.78 -5.90 0.17
CA ALA A 174 19.52 -6.68 1.16
C ALA A 174 19.83 -5.86 2.44
N LEU A 175 20.17 -4.58 2.29
CA LEU A 175 20.38 -3.66 3.41
C LEU A 175 19.11 -3.48 4.25
N ALA A 176 17.95 -3.31 3.60
CA ALA A 176 16.67 -3.20 4.27
C ALA A 176 16.32 -4.47 5.06
N VAL A 177 16.55 -5.66 4.48
CA VAL A 177 16.35 -6.95 5.16
C VAL A 177 17.33 -7.13 6.32
N GLY A 178 18.63 -6.89 6.11
CA GLY A 178 19.65 -7.00 7.15
C GLY A 178 19.42 -6.04 8.32
N GLY A 179 19.10 -4.77 8.03
CA GLY A 179 18.82 -3.76 9.04
C GLY A 179 17.55 -4.07 9.85
N THR A 180 16.46 -4.47 9.19
CA THR A 180 15.21 -4.85 9.88
C THR A 180 15.39 -6.13 10.69
N ALA A 181 16.15 -7.11 10.18
CA ALA A 181 16.44 -8.35 10.89
C ALA A 181 17.31 -8.10 12.12
N LEU A 182 18.32 -7.24 12.02
CA LEU A 182 19.15 -6.84 13.17
C LEU A 182 18.34 -6.10 14.25
N LEU A 183 17.40 -5.24 13.86
CA LEU A 183 16.50 -4.61 14.83
C LEU A 183 15.55 -5.62 15.47
N GLN A 184 15.09 -6.61 14.72
CA GLN A 184 14.28 -7.71 15.25
C GLN A 184 15.05 -8.51 16.31
N THR A 185 16.32 -8.87 16.06
CA THR A 185 17.17 -9.59 17.04
C THR A 185 17.52 -8.78 18.28
N ARG A 186 17.53 -7.45 18.17
CA ARG A 186 17.70 -6.52 19.32
C ARG A 186 16.38 -6.21 20.04
N GLY A 187 15.27 -6.80 19.62
CA GLY A 187 13.96 -6.57 20.21
C GLY A 187 13.37 -5.17 19.95
N LEU A 188 13.89 -4.47 18.95
CA LEU A 188 13.48 -3.14 18.51
C LEU A 188 12.55 -3.18 17.28
N GLY A 189 12.09 -4.37 16.86
CA GLY A 189 11.12 -4.54 15.78
C GLY A 189 9.79 -3.83 16.04
N GLY A 190 9.12 -3.39 14.97
CA GLY A 190 7.87 -2.64 15.02
C GLY A 190 8.05 -1.11 15.13
N ARG A 191 9.29 -0.62 15.20
CA ARG A 191 9.62 0.81 15.31
C ARG A 191 9.86 1.48 13.96
N LEU A 192 10.36 0.73 12.98
CA LEU A 192 10.70 1.29 11.67
C LEU A 192 9.46 1.61 10.84
N GLY A 193 8.40 0.80 10.91
CA GLY A 193 7.20 0.99 10.11
C GLY A 193 6.54 2.35 10.30
N PRO A 194 6.29 2.81 11.55
CA PRO A 194 5.77 4.15 11.79
C PRO A 194 6.69 5.28 11.30
N ALA A 195 8.01 5.12 11.46
CA ALA A 195 8.99 6.11 11.01
C ALA A 195 9.05 6.17 9.48
N ALA A 196 9.12 5.01 8.81
CA ALA A 196 9.09 4.89 7.35
C ALA A 196 7.80 5.47 6.78
N GLY A 197 6.64 5.15 7.37
CA GLY A 197 5.36 5.75 6.97
C GLY A 197 5.33 7.28 7.15
N ALA A 198 5.89 7.80 8.24
CA ALA A 198 6.01 9.25 8.44
C ALA A 198 6.93 9.90 7.40
N VAL A 199 8.09 9.30 7.12
CA VAL A 199 9.02 9.78 6.08
C VAL A 199 8.36 9.76 4.70
N ALA A 200 7.61 8.71 4.36
CA ALA A 200 6.87 8.62 3.11
C ALA A 200 5.86 9.77 2.95
N VAL A 201 5.05 10.01 3.99
CA VAL A 201 4.06 11.10 3.99
C VAL A 201 4.76 12.46 3.92
N LEU A 202 5.80 12.69 4.71
CA LEU A 202 6.55 13.94 4.71
C LEU A 202 7.22 14.21 3.36
N ALA A 203 7.81 13.19 2.73
CA ALA A 203 8.42 13.31 1.41
C ALA A 203 7.38 13.66 0.33
N ALA A 204 6.22 12.98 0.34
CA ALA A 204 5.14 13.28 -0.59
C ALA A 204 4.58 14.71 -0.39
N VAL A 205 4.35 15.11 0.85
CA VAL A 205 3.85 16.46 1.18
C VAL A 205 4.89 17.53 0.82
N ALA A 206 6.16 17.34 1.16
CA ALA A 206 7.24 18.27 0.84
C ALA A 206 7.37 18.46 -0.68
N ALA A 207 7.27 17.37 -1.45
CA ALA A 207 7.31 17.43 -2.91
C ALA A 207 6.10 18.15 -3.51
N ALA A 208 4.90 17.90 -2.98
CA ALA A 208 3.68 18.61 -3.38
C ALA A 208 3.77 20.11 -3.06
N VAL A 209 4.30 20.48 -1.88
CA VAL A 209 4.53 21.88 -1.47
C VAL A 209 5.57 22.53 -2.38
N ALA A 210 6.70 21.87 -2.64
CA ALA A 210 7.74 22.38 -3.54
C ALA A 210 7.21 22.61 -4.96
N GLY A 211 6.47 21.65 -5.52
CA GLY A 211 5.83 21.80 -6.83
C GLY A 211 4.81 22.93 -6.88
N THR A 212 4.05 23.12 -5.79
CA THR A 212 3.08 24.22 -5.69
C THR A 212 3.76 25.58 -5.53
N ALA A 213 4.85 25.67 -4.74
CA ALA A 213 5.65 26.89 -4.59
C ALA A 213 6.29 27.29 -5.93
N GLY A 214 6.80 26.32 -6.70
CA GLY A 214 7.29 26.55 -8.06
C GLY A 214 6.24 27.18 -8.98
N ALA A 215 5.00 26.73 -8.89
CA ALA A 215 3.89 27.31 -9.64
C ALA A 215 3.53 28.75 -9.24
N LEU A 216 3.90 29.18 -8.03
CA LEU A 216 3.77 30.56 -7.55
C LEU A 216 5.00 31.43 -7.87
N GLY A 217 5.95 30.91 -8.65
CA GLY A 217 7.16 31.64 -9.06
C GLY A 217 8.34 31.50 -8.10
N VAL A 218 8.23 30.66 -7.06
CA VAL A 218 9.38 30.37 -6.17
C VAL A 218 10.38 29.52 -6.93
N ARG A 219 11.62 30.02 -7.08
CA ARG A 219 12.69 29.28 -7.72
C ARG A 219 13.10 28.12 -6.81
N LEU A 220 12.87 26.90 -7.26
CA LEU A 220 13.42 25.72 -6.62
C LEU A 220 14.92 25.67 -6.86
N PRO A 221 15.73 25.23 -5.88
CA PRO A 221 17.13 24.96 -6.12
C PRO A 221 17.27 23.97 -7.29
N ALA A 222 18.33 24.12 -8.07
CA ALA A 222 18.64 23.15 -9.10
C ALA A 222 18.68 21.76 -8.45
N PRO A 223 18.05 20.73 -9.06
CA PRO A 223 18.15 19.39 -8.52
C PRO A 223 19.63 19.06 -8.39
N PRO A 224 20.06 18.47 -7.26
CA PRO A 224 21.43 17.99 -7.16
C PRO A 224 21.63 17.07 -8.35
N SER A 225 22.58 17.41 -9.22
CA SER A 225 23.05 16.49 -10.24
C SER A 225 23.54 15.28 -9.47
N LEU A 226 22.77 14.19 -9.51
CA LEU A 226 23.23 12.93 -8.96
C LEU A 226 24.52 12.64 -9.71
N PRO A 227 25.70 12.70 -9.05
CA PRO A 227 26.92 12.28 -9.72
C PRO A 227 26.66 10.87 -10.22
N SER A 228 27.19 10.53 -11.40
CA SER A 228 27.16 9.14 -11.88
C SER A 228 27.65 8.27 -10.74
N LEU A 229 26.73 7.52 -10.11
CA LEU A 229 27.05 6.80 -8.89
C LEU A 229 28.12 5.79 -9.29
N PRO A 230 29.36 5.94 -8.81
CA PRO A 230 30.42 5.09 -9.27
C PRO A 230 30.12 3.66 -8.80
N LEU A 231 30.50 2.66 -9.57
CA LEU A 231 30.15 1.25 -9.31
C LEU A 231 30.50 0.77 -7.89
N TRP A 232 31.50 1.38 -7.27
CA TRP A 232 31.88 1.10 -5.88
C TRP A 232 30.81 1.47 -4.85
N THR A 233 29.87 2.37 -5.16
CA THR A 233 28.75 2.71 -4.24
C THR A 233 27.85 1.50 -4.01
N ALA A 234 27.46 0.78 -5.06
CA ALA A 234 26.70 -0.45 -4.95
C ALA A 234 27.49 -1.52 -4.17
N ALA A 235 28.79 -1.63 -4.42
CA ALA A 235 29.67 -2.55 -3.68
C ALA A 235 29.77 -2.19 -2.18
N ALA A 236 29.91 -0.90 -1.84
CA ALA A 236 29.95 -0.43 -0.47
C ALA A 236 28.62 -0.68 0.27
N VAL A 237 27.48 -0.40 -0.38
CA VAL A 237 26.15 -0.71 0.18
C VAL A 237 25.97 -2.22 0.35
N ALA A 238 26.43 -3.03 -0.60
CA ALA A 238 26.39 -4.49 -0.51
C ALA A 238 27.26 -5.03 0.64
N ALA A 239 28.44 -4.44 0.87
CA ALA A 239 29.31 -4.79 1.99
C ALA A 239 28.62 -4.49 3.33
N VAL A 240 27.99 -3.31 3.48
CA VAL A 240 27.21 -2.97 4.67
C VAL A 240 26.01 -3.92 4.83
N ALA A 241 25.30 -4.24 3.76
CA ALA A 241 24.19 -5.19 3.78
C ALA A 241 24.64 -6.58 4.24
N ALA A 242 25.78 -7.07 3.74
CA ALA A 242 26.37 -8.34 4.15
C ALA A 242 26.76 -8.34 5.65
N LEU A 243 27.36 -7.25 6.14
CA LEU A 243 27.67 -7.09 7.57
C LEU A 243 26.42 -7.10 8.44
N LEU A 244 25.36 -6.40 8.04
CA LEU A 244 24.09 -6.38 8.77
C LEU A 244 23.40 -7.75 8.77
N LEU A 245 23.41 -8.45 7.63
CA LEU A 245 22.87 -9.81 7.52
C LEU A 245 23.67 -10.79 8.38
N ALA A 246 25.00 -10.72 8.37
CA ALA A 246 25.85 -11.55 9.22
C ALA A 246 25.59 -11.28 10.71
N ALA A 247 25.49 -10.00 11.11
CA ALA A 247 25.14 -9.61 12.47
C ALA A 247 23.73 -10.07 12.86
N ALA A 248 22.77 -10.02 11.94
CA ALA A 248 21.42 -10.53 12.16
C ALA A 248 21.43 -12.05 12.36
N VAL A 249 22.16 -12.80 11.52
CA VAL A 249 22.33 -14.26 11.64
C VAL A 249 22.92 -14.65 12.99
N LEU A 250 23.92 -13.91 13.48
CA LEU A 250 24.51 -14.12 14.81
C LEU A 250 23.56 -13.80 15.96
N GLY A 251 22.53 -12.98 15.73
CA GLY A 251 21.54 -12.59 16.73
C GLY A 251 20.25 -13.40 16.72
N LEU A 252 20.08 -14.37 15.80
CA LEU A 252 18.80 -15.06 15.60
C LEU A 252 18.31 -15.82 16.84
N ASP A 253 19.22 -16.35 17.65
CA ASP A 253 18.88 -17.09 18.87
C ASP A 253 18.20 -16.22 19.94
N ARG A 254 18.38 -14.90 19.86
CA ARG A 254 17.82 -13.92 20.81
C ARG A 254 16.38 -13.53 20.47
N VAL A 255 15.86 -13.96 19.33
CA VAL A 255 14.48 -13.61 18.93
C VAL A 255 13.49 -14.44 19.73
N ASP A 256 12.60 -13.73 20.43
CA ASP A 256 11.51 -14.35 21.19
C ASP A 256 10.57 -15.16 20.26
N ALA A 257 10.28 -16.40 20.67
CA ALA A 257 9.37 -17.31 19.98
C ALA A 257 7.96 -16.72 19.84
N GLY A 258 7.49 -15.95 20.84
CA GLY A 258 6.21 -15.26 20.78
C GLY A 258 6.16 -14.25 19.63
N ARG A 259 7.26 -13.53 19.40
CA ARG A 259 7.40 -12.57 18.29
C ARG A 259 7.48 -13.26 16.94
N LEU A 260 8.24 -14.35 16.81
CA LEU A 260 8.33 -15.14 15.58
C LEU A 260 6.96 -15.70 15.17
N ARG A 261 6.16 -16.14 16.15
CA ARG A 261 4.80 -16.62 15.91
C ARG A 261 3.86 -15.48 15.51
N ALA A 262 3.92 -14.33 16.19
CA ALA A 262 3.08 -13.18 15.87
C ALA A 262 3.37 -12.62 14.46
N SER A 263 4.65 -12.52 14.09
CA SER A 263 5.06 -12.08 12.74
C SER A 263 4.66 -13.12 11.69
N GLY A 264 4.79 -14.43 11.99
CA GLY A 264 4.39 -15.49 11.07
C GLY A 264 2.88 -15.59 10.84
N VAL A 265 2.07 -15.36 11.88
CA VAL A 265 0.60 -15.22 11.75
C VAL A 265 0.27 -14.03 10.86
N THR A 266 0.90 -12.87 11.12
CA THR A 266 0.68 -11.65 10.32
C THR A 266 1.08 -11.87 8.86
N ALA A 267 2.23 -12.50 8.62
CA ALA A 267 2.70 -12.81 7.27
C ALA A 267 1.77 -13.77 6.54
N GLN A 268 1.32 -14.84 7.21
CA GLN A 268 0.36 -15.77 6.60
C GLN A 268 -0.96 -15.10 6.26
N PHE A 269 -1.54 -14.29 7.16
CA PHE A 269 -2.75 -13.54 6.88
C PHE A 269 -2.56 -12.52 5.75
N ALA A 270 -1.43 -11.81 5.72
CA ALA A 270 -1.12 -10.86 4.66
C ALA A 270 -0.94 -11.57 3.31
N THR A 271 -0.21 -12.69 3.26
CA THR A 271 -0.04 -13.47 2.03
C THR A 271 -1.37 -14.05 1.56
N ALA A 272 -2.18 -14.62 2.45
CA ALA A 272 -3.51 -15.13 2.10
C ALA A 272 -4.41 -14.00 1.57
N SER A 273 -4.41 -12.85 2.22
CA SER A 273 -5.18 -11.68 1.78
C SER A 273 -4.71 -11.14 0.43
N PHE A 274 -3.38 -11.11 0.20
CA PHE A 274 -2.81 -10.68 -1.07
C PHE A 274 -3.17 -11.64 -2.21
N LEU A 275 -3.01 -12.96 -2.01
CA LEU A 275 -3.39 -13.97 -3.00
C LEU A 275 -4.90 -13.99 -3.28
N SER A 276 -5.70 -13.71 -2.26
CA SER A 276 -7.16 -13.56 -2.35
C SER A 276 -7.59 -12.20 -2.89
N LEU A 277 -6.64 -11.29 -3.16
CA LEU A 277 -6.85 -9.89 -3.54
C LEU A 277 -7.74 -9.10 -2.56
N ASP A 278 -7.89 -9.56 -1.31
CA ASP A 278 -8.63 -8.85 -0.27
C ASP A 278 -7.77 -7.74 0.34
N THR A 279 -7.82 -6.59 -0.32
CA THR A 279 -7.14 -5.36 0.10
C THR A 279 -7.56 -4.86 1.48
N ARG A 280 -8.78 -5.21 1.95
CA ARG A 280 -9.28 -4.80 3.28
C ARG A 280 -8.55 -5.58 4.37
N ASP A 281 -8.48 -6.89 4.20
CA ASP A 281 -7.85 -7.77 5.18
C ASP A 281 -6.33 -7.68 5.13
N LEU A 282 -5.75 -7.45 3.94
CA LEU A 282 -4.34 -7.09 3.81
C LEU A 282 -4.03 -5.78 4.57
N GLY A 283 -4.88 -4.76 4.40
CA GLY A 283 -4.76 -3.50 5.13
C GLY A 283 -4.87 -3.68 6.64
N ARG A 284 -5.78 -4.55 7.11
CA ARG A 284 -5.96 -4.87 8.53
C ARG A 284 -4.74 -5.61 9.09
N ALA A 285 -4.22 -6.60 8.37
CA ALA A 285 -3.02 -7.36 8.75
C ALA A 285 -1.78 -6.48 8.84
N LEU A 286 -1.62 -5.51 7.92
CA LEU A 286 -0.49 -4.58 7.91
C LEU A 286 -0.66 -3.38 8.86
N SER A 287 -1.87 -3.13 9.35
CA SER A 287 -2.15 -2.03 10.27
C SER A 287 -1.57 -2.28 11.67
N SER A 288 -1.11 -1.22 12.33
CA SER A 288 -0.70 -1.33 13.73
C SER A 288 -1.90 -1.63 14.63
N GLN A 289 -1.73 -2.53 15.60
CA GLN A 289 -2.77 -2.72 16.62
C GLN A 289 -3.16 -1.39 17.27
N PRO A 290 -4.47 -1.09 17.39
CA PRO A 290 -4.94 0.12 18.03
C PRO A 290 -4.40 0.21 19.46
N ARG A 291 -3.71 1.31 19.79
CA ARG A 291 -3.30 1.55 21.17
C ARG A 291 -4.54 1.83 22.01
N ARG A 292 -4.68 1.13 23.14
CA ARG A 292 -5.72 1.44 24.12
C ARG A 292 -5.63 2.93 24.49
N PRO A 293 -6.75 3.67 24.44
CA PRO A 293 -6.73 5.10 24.73
C PRO A 293 -6.33 5.32 26.18
N ARG A 294 -5.32 6.16 26.41
CA ARG A 294 -4.84 6.51 27.76
C ARG A 294 -5.74 7.51 28.48
N ARG A 295 -6.63 8.22 27.76
CA ARG A 295 -7.50 9.27 28.32
C ARG A 295 -8.88 9.27 27.66
N SER A 296 -9.92 9.34 28.48
CA SER A 296 -11.30 9.55 28.02
C SER A 296 -11.47 10.98 27.50
N ARG A 297 -12.22 11.15 26.40
CA ARG A 297 -12.62 12.48 25.89
C ARG A 297 -14.04 12.75 26.37
N ARG A 298 -14.29 13.97 26.87
CA ARG A 298 -15.65 14.41 27.23
C ARG A 298 -16.32 15.06 26.02
N PHE A 299 -17.52 14.61 25.67
CA PHE A 299 -18.28 15.09 24.51
C PHE A 299 -19.32 16.14 24.90
N ARG A 300 -18.89 17.25 25.53
CA ARG A 300 -19.80 18.28 26.10
C ARG A 300 -20.75 18.93 25.10
N ARG A 301 -20.42 18.92 23.80
CA ARG A 301 -21.18 19.58 22.73
C ARG A 301 -22.00 18.61 21.86
N VAL A 302 -21.99 17.32 22.18
CA VAL A 302 -22.76 16.32 21.44
C VAL A 302 -24.20 16.35 21.93
N ARG A 303 -25.14 16.69 21.05
CA ARG A 303 -26.57 16.74 21.32
C ARG A 303 -27.29 15.76 20.41
N GLY A 304 -27.85 14.70 20.98
CA GLY A 304 -28.61 13.70 20.26
C GLY A 304 -27.77 12.57 19.61
N PRO A 305 -28.46 11.54 19.09
CA PRO A 305 -27.81 10.30 18.67
C PRO A 305 -27.02 10.42 17.37
N VAL A 306 -27.50 11.20 16.41
CA VAL A 306 -26.77 11.45 15.14
C VAL A 306 -25.45 12.17 15.42
N ALA A 307 -25.46 13.21 16.25
CA ALA A 307 -24.26 13.93 16.62
C ALA A 307 -23.27 13.05 17.41
N ALA A 308 -23.79 12.11 18.23
CA ALA A 308 -22.95 11.17 18.96
C ALA A 308 -22.23 10.19 18.02
N LEU A 309 -22.94 9.68 17.02
CA LEU A 309 -22.37 8.79 16.01
C LEU A 309 -21.29 9.50 15.19
N VAL A 310 -21.58 10.70 14.69
CA VAL A 310 -20.61 11.52 13.95
C VAL A 310 -19.39 11.85 14.81
N ALA A 311 -19.59 12.20 16.07
CA ALA A 311 -18.48 12.49 16.98
C ALA A 311 -17.64 11.24 17.30
N ALA A 312 -18.26 10.06 17.39
CA ALA A 312 -17.56 8.79 17.57
C ALA A 312 -16.68 8.47 16.36
N ASP A 313 -17.24 8.58 15.15
CA ASP A 313 -16.52 8.34 13.89
C ASP A 313 -15.35 9.33 13.74
N LEU A 314 -15.56 10.62 14.02
CA LEU A 314 -14.49 11.63 14.01
C LEU A 314 -13.38 11.33 15.02
N VAL A 315 -13.73 10.86 16.23
CA VAL A 315 -12.72 10.52 17.25
C VAL A 315 -11.96 9.24 16.89
N ALA A 316 -12.63 8.25 16.28
CA ALA A 316 -11.97 7.07 15.76
C ALA A 316 -10.92 7.45 14.71
N LEU A 317 -11.28 8.34 13.77
CA LEU A 317 -10.37 8.83 12.74
C LEU A 317 -9.24 9.70 13.31
N ALA A 318 -9.55 10.63 14.21
CA ALA A 318 -8.55 11.53 14.81
C ALA A 318 -7.53 10.78 15.68
N ARG A 319 -7.89 9.61 16.24
CA ARG A 319 -6.96 8.74 16.97
C ARG A 319 -6.10 7.89 16.02
N GLY A 320 -6.57 7.69 14.80
CA GLY A 320 -5.90 6.96 13.75
C GLY A 320 -4.77 7.76 13.09
N ARG A 321 -3.56 7.72 13.65
CA ARG A 321 -2.38 8.40 13.05
C ARG A 321 -2.10 7.94 11.62
N TRP A 322 -2.39 6.68 11.34
CA TRP A 322 -2.29 6.10 10.00
C TRP A 322 -3.27 6.76 9.02
N GLN A 323 -4.52 6.92 9.43
CA GLN A 323 -5.58 7.58 8.66
C GLN A 323 -5.25 9.05 8.39
N LEU A 324 -4.67 9.76 9.37
CA LEU A 324 -4.18 11.13 9.16
C LEU A 324 -3.06 11.18 8.11
N GLY A 325 -2.10 10.24 8.17
CA GLY A 325 -1.06 10.11 7.14
C GLY A 325 -1.64 9.78 5.76
N GLN A 326 -2.66 8.91 5.69
CA GLN A 326 -3.36 8.60 4.45
C GLN A 326 -4.08 9.82 3.87
N LEU A 327 -4.71 10.66 4.69
CA LEU A 327 -5.36 11.91 4.23
C LEU A 327 -4.33 12.92 3.71
N ALA A 328 -3.17 13.04 4.35
CA ALA A 328 -2.08 13.87 3.84
C ALA A 328 -1.57 13.34 2.49
N ALA A 329 -1.35 12.03 2.36
CA ALA A 329 -0.97 11.39 1.11
C ALA A 329 -2.06 11.52 0.02
N ALA A 330 -3.34 11.47 0.41
CA ALA A 330 -4.48 11.61 -0.47
C ALA A 330 -4.53 12.96 -1.18
N VAL A 331 -4.05 14.04 -0.54
CA VAL A 331 -3.88 15.35 -1.17
C VAL A 331 -2.56 15.42 -1.94
N ALA A 332 -1.46 14.93 -1.33
CA ALA A 332 -0.13 15.08 -1.88
C ALA A 332 0.09 14.31 -3.20
N VAL A 333 -0.44 13.09 -3.34
CA VAL A 333 -0.26 12.25 -4.54
C VAL A 333 -0.82 12.90 -5.81
N PRO A 334 -2.11 13.32 -5.87
CA PRO A 334 -2.63 14.01 -7.04
C PRO A 334 -1.84 15.29 -7.39
N VAL A 335 -1.47 16.08 -6.37
CA VAL A 335 -0.72 17.33 -6.56
C VAL A 335 0.67 17.04 -7.09
N LEU A 336 1.37 16.03 -6.57
CA LEU A 336 2.67 15.61 -7.07
C LEU A 336 2.60 15.20 -8.54
N VAL A 337 1.60 14.39 -8.92
CA VAL A 337 1.41 13.99 -10.32
C VAL A 337 1.14 15.20 -11.21
N ALA A 338 0.22 16.07 -10.78
CA ALA A 338 -0.16 17.28 -11.50
C ALA A 338 0.99 18.28 -11.64
N ARG A 339 1.90 18.34 -10.68
CA ARG A 339 3.04 19.27 -10.68
C ARG A 339 4.29 18.67 -11.30
N THR A 340 4.41 17.36 -11.49
CA THR A 340 5.63 16.77 -12.04
C THR A 340 5.76 17.08 -13.53
N THR A 341 6.94 17.55 -13.96
CA THR A 341 7.22 17.83 -15.38
C THR A 341 6.93 16.60 -16.23
N GLY A 342 6.17 16.80 -17.30
CA GLY A 342 5.70 15.71 -18.16
C GLY A 342 4.42 15.05 -17.68
N LEU A 343 4.41 14.49 -16.47
CA LEU A 343 3.23 13.81 -15.92
C LEU A 343 2.01 14.75 -15.81
N GLY A 344 2.24 16.01 -15.40
CA GLY A 344 1.18 17.03 -15.33
C GLY A 344 0.60 17.42 -16.69
N GLY A 345 1.34 17.17 -17.78
CA GLY A 345 0.87 17.36 -19.16
C GLY A 345 0.05 16.20 -19.72
N VAL A 346 -0.10 15.10 -18.97
CA VAL A 346 -0.91 13.94 -19.37
C VAL A 346 -2.22 13.93 -18.57
N PRO A 347 -3.36 14.36 -19.16
CA PRO A 347 -4.66 14.44 -18.47
C PRO A 347 -5.05 13.18 -17.71
N VAL A 348 -4.83 12.01 -18.35
CA VAL A 348 -5.13 10.70 -17.75
C VAL A 348 -4.26 10.42 -16.52
N ALA A 349 -3.00 10.86 -16.51
CA ALA A 349 -2.11 10.65 -15.36
C ALA A 349 -2.59 11.50 -14.16
N VAL A 350 -2.91 12.78 -14.39
CA VAL A 350 -3.47 13.67 -13.36
C VAL A 350 -4.78 13.13 -12.82
N TRP A 351 -5.67 12.66 -13.70
CA TRP A 351 -6.93 12.02 -13.32
C TRP A 351 -6.70 10.77 -12.46
N LEU A 352 -5.81 9.85 -12.88
CA LEU A 352 -5.44 8.68 -12.09
C LEU A 352 -4.83 9.06 -10.74
N GLY A 353 -4.02 10.12 -10.69
CA GLY A 353 -3.49 10.69 -9.45
C GLY A 353 -4.61 11.12 -8.50
N CYS A 354 -5.62 11.85 -9.02
CA CYS A 354 -6.83 12.22 -8.27
C CYS A 354 -7.61 10.98 -7.80
N VAL A 355 -7.84 9.99 -8.67
CA VAL A 355 -8.54 8.74 -8.31
C VAL A 355 -7.81 8.01 -7.19
N VAL A 356 -6.48 7.86 -7.27
CA VAL A 356 -5.68 7.21 -6.22
C VAL A 356 -5.75 7.99 -4.91
N GLY A 357 -5.54 9.31 -4.96
CA GLY A 357 -5.59 10.16 -3.76
C GLY A 357 -6.98 10.13 -3.11
N TRP A 358 -8.03 10.32 -3.89
CA TRP A 358 -9.41 10.34 -3.39
C TRP A 358 -9.88 8.95 -2.92
N ALA A 359 -9.39 7.87 -3.53
CA ALA A 359 -9.60 6.52 -3.02
C ALA A 359 -8.93 6.31 -1.65
N LEU A 360 -7.70 6.81 -1.44
CA LEU A 360 -7.05 6.76 -0.12
C LEU A 360 -7.87 7.52 0.93
N ALA A 361 -8.40 8.70 0.58
CA ALA A 361 -9.29 9.45 1.47
C ALA A 361 -10.60 8.72 1.75
N ALA A 362 -11.23 8.12 0.73
CA ALA A 362 -12.45 7.34 0.88
C ALA A 362 -12.22 6.09 1.75
N VAL A 363 -11.09 5.39 1.60
CA VAL A 363 -10.71 4.26 2.45
C VAL A 363 -10.50 4.72 3.89
N ALA A 364 -9.76 5.81 4.11
CA ALA A 364 -9.54 6.36 5.45
C ALA A 364 -10.87 6.74 6.11
N ALA A 365 -11.72 7.51 5.41
CA ALA A 365 -13.04 7.94 5.87
C ALA A 365 -14.01 6.79 6.14
N GLY A 366 -13.92 5.69 5.37
CA GLY A 366 -14.79 4.53 5.51
C GLY A 366 -14.38 3.60 6.66
N HIS A 367 -13.26 3.86 7.35
CA HIS A 367 -12.78 3.00 8.43
C HIS A 367 -13.81 2.78 9.55
N PRO A 368 -14.49 3.80 10.11
CA PRO A 368 -15.50 3.58 11.15
C PRO A 368 -16.69 2.74 10.66
N GLY A 369 -17.14 2.95 9.42
CA GLY A 369 -18.20 2.13 8.82
C GLY A 369 -17.78 0.67 8.62
N ARG A 370 -16.50 0.41 8.33
CA ARG A 370 -15.94 -0.94 8.24
C ARG A 370 -15.97 -1.67 9.58
N GLU A 371 -15.61 -0.98 10.66
CA GLU A 371 -15.69 -1.53 12.02
C GLU A 371 -17.15 -1.79 12.42
N ALA A 372 -18.06 -0.87 12.08
CA ALA A 372 -19.50 -1.05 12.31
C ALA A 372 -20.07 -2.27 11.56
N GLN A 373 -19.66 -2.47 10.30
CA GLN A 373 -20.06 -3.64 9.52
C GLN A 373 -19.53 -4.96 10.10
N ALA A 374 -18.40 -4.94 10.80
CA ALA A 374 -17.84 -6.12 11.45
C ALA A 374 -18.55 -6.49 12.78
N ALA A 375 -19.31 -5.55 13.36
CA ALA A 375 -20.06 -5.74 14.60
C ALA A 375 -21.42 -5.02 14.51
N PRO A 376 -22.33 -5.48 13.62
CA PRO A 376 -23.61 -4.82 13.35
C PRO A 376 -24.53 -4.76 14.59
N GLU A 377 -24.29 -5.59 15.60
CA GLU A 377 -25.00 -5.57 16.89
C GLU A 377 -24.81 -4.24 17.62
N LEU A 378 -23.65 -3.60 17.47
CA LEU A 378 -23.37 -2.30 18.09
C LEU A 378 -24.24 -1.19 17.50
N ASP A 379 -24.50 -1.23 16.19
CA ASP A 379 -25.36 -0.26 15.52
C ASP A 379 -26.83 -0.44 15.94
N ARG A 380 -27.25 -1.67 16.29
CA ARG A 380 -28.60 -1.95 16.80
C ARG A 380 -28.86 -1.42 18.22
N LEU A 381 -27.79 -1.14 18.98
CA LEU A 381 -27.90 -0.52 20.31
C LEU A 381 -28.13 1.00 20.24
N LEU A 382 -27.98 1.60 19.06
CA LEU A 382 -28.23 3.03 18.88
C LEU A 382 -29.73 3.30 18.87
N PRO A 383 -30.20 4.42 19.42
CA PRO A 383 -31.59 4.84 19.35
C PRO A 383 -31.90 5.47 17.98
N LEU A 384 -31.57 4.76 16.89
CA LEU A 384 -31.70 5.16 15.50
C LEU A 384 -32.13 3.96 14.66
N ALA A 385 -33.01 4.19 13.68
CA ALA A 385 -33.30 3.16 12.69
C ALA A 385 -32.06 2.91 11.79
N ALA A 386 -31.87 1.68 11.31
CA ALA A 386 -30.77 1.31 10.40
C ALA A 386 -30.53 2.30 9.22
N PRO A 387 -31.56 2.78 8.49
CA PRO A 387 -31.35 3.77 7.44
C PRO A 387 -30.89 5.14 7.97
N GLN A 388 -31.27 5.52 9.20
CA GLN A 388 -30.81 6.75 9.83
C GLN A 388 -29.33 6.65 10.25
N VAL A 389 -28.91 5.48 10.74
CA VAL A 389 -27.49 5.19 11.05
C VAL A 389 -26.64 5.36 9.79
N LEU A 390 -27.05 4.73 8.67
CA LEU A 390 -26.35 4.87 7.39
C LEU A 390 -26.26 6.32 6.92
N ARG A 391 -27.38 7.08 6.96
CA ARG A 391 -27.40 8.49 6.58
C ARG A 391 -26.48 9.35 7.46
N ALA A 392 -26.48 9.11 8.77
CA ALA A 392 -25.59 9.80 9.70
C ALA A 392 -24.11 9.50 9.41
N ARG A 393 -23.79 8.25 9.05
CA ARG A 393 -22.43 7.82 8.68
C ARG A 393 -21.93 8.38 7.34
N VAL A 394 -22.78 8.98 6.51
CA VAL A 394 -22.35 9.73 5.29
C VAL A 394 -21.62 11.02 5.65
N LEU A 395 -21.96 11.65 6.77
CA LEU A 395 -21.51 13.00 7.10
C LEU A 395 -19.98 13.08 7.25
N VAL A 396 -19.37 12.09 7.89
CA VAL A 396 -17.91 12.07 8.12
C VAL A 396 -17.14 11.82 6.81
N PRO A 397 -17.46 10.80 6.00
CA PRO A 397 -16.88 10.66 4.66
C PRO A 397 -17.08 11.87 3.78
N PHE A 398 -18.27 12.47 3.75
CA PHE A 398 -18.52 13.66 2.96
C PHE A 398 -17.67 14.85 3.39
N ALA A 399 -17.57 15.14 4.69
CA ALA A 399 -16.74 16.22 5.18
C ALA A 399 -15.25 16.00 4.83
N LEU A 400 -14.75 14.77 4.98
CA LEU A 400 -13.35 14.45 4.71
C LEU A 400 -13.02 14.45 3.21
N THR A 401 -13.86 13.83 2.38
CA THR A 401 -13.65 13.86 0.92
C THR A 401 -13.84 15.27 0.38
N ALA A 402 -14.77 16.07 0.93
CA ALA A 402 -14.89 17.48 0.57
C ALA A 402 -13.59 18.25 0.87
N VAL A 403 -13.01 18.11 2.07
CA VAL A 403 -11.74 18.77 2.42
C VAL A 403 -10.59 18.28 1.53
N VAL A 404 -10.47 16.98 1.28
CA VAL A 404 -9.38 16.44 0.45
C VAL A 404 -9.54 16.87 -1.01
N CYS A 405 -10.72 16.68 -1.60
CA CYS A 405 -10.95 17.01 -3.01
C CYS A 405 -10.85 18.52 -3.26
N THR A 406 -11.35 19.36 -2.34
CA THR A 406 -11.18 20.83 -2.42
C THR A 406 -9.73 21.24 -2.29
N ALA A 407 -8.98 20.68 -1.33
CA ALA A 407 -7.56 20.97 -1.16
C ALA A 407 -6.75 20.53 -2.39
N THR A 408 -7.05 19.36 -2.96
CA THR A 408 -6.47 18.90 -4.22
C THR A 408 -6.77 19.88 -5.35
N GLY A 409 -8.04 20.28 -5.52
CA GLY A 409 -8.45 21.26 -6.53
C GLY A 409 -7.74 22.60 -6.38
N LEU A 410 -7.69 23.14 -5.15
CA LEU A 410 -6.95 24.36 -4.82
C LEU A 410 -5.49 24.25 -5.26
N LEU A 411 -4.78 23.23 -4.78
CA LEU A 411 -3.34 23.07 -4.99
C LEU A 411 -2.99 22.78 -6.45
N ILE A 412 -3.86 22.09 -7.20
CA ILE A 412 -3.69 21.89 -8.65
C ILE A 412 -3.97 23.20 -9.41
N GLY A 413 -5.00 23.95 -9.02
CA GLY A 413 -5.43 25.17 -9.68
C GLY A 413 -4.50 26.38 -9.50
N LEU A 414 -3.65 26.40 -8.46
CA LEU A 414 -2.69 27.50 -8.25
C LEU A 414 -1.80 27.71 -9.48
N GLY A 415 -1.65 28.97 -9.91
CA GLY A 415 -0.88 29.33 -11.10
C GLY A 415 -1.58 29.12 -12.45
N THR A 416 -2.85 28.68 -12.47
CA THR A 416 -3.63 28.48 -13.71
C THR A 416 -4.51 29.67 -14.09
N GLY A 417 -4.65 30.68 -13.21
CA GLY A 417 -5.62 31.77 -13.38
C GLY A 417 -7.09 31.39 -13.11
N ALA A 418 -7.41 30.11 -12.94
CA ALA A 418 -8.77 29.60 -12.73
C ALA A 418 -8.93 28.86 -11.37
N VAL A 419 -8.20 29.29 -10.33
CA VAL A 419 -8.14 28.61 -9.03
C VAL A 419 -9.54 28.33 -8.45
N GLY A 420 -10.43 29.31 -8.50
CA GLY A 420 -11.80 29.18 -7.98
C GLY A 420 -12.58 28.03 -8.65
N TRP A 421 -12.46 27.89 -9.96
CA TRP A 421 -13.12 26.82 -10.71
C TRP A 421 -12.55 25.44 -10.40
N TRP A 422 -11.24 25.33 -10.17
CA TRP A 422 -10.62 24.08 -9.72
C TRP A 422 -11.05 23.67 -8.31
N VAL A 423 -11.20 24.63 -7.40
CA VAL A 423 -11.73 24.38 -6.04
C VAL A 423 -13.17 23.87 -6.12
N LEU A 424 -14.02 24.53 -6.91
CA LEU A 424 -15.41 24.13 -7.09
C LEU A 424 -15.52 22.75 -7.76
N LEU A 425 -14.68 22.46 -8.75
CA LEU A 425 -14.63 21.15 -9.40
C LEU A 425 -14.24 20.04 -8.43
N GLY A 426 -13.23 20.27 -7.59
CA GLY A 426 -12.84 19.35 -6.53
C GLY A 426 -13.97 19.11 -5.54
N LEU A 427 -14.62 20.17 -5.06
CA LEU A 427 -15.79 20.07 -4.17
C LEU A 427 -16.93 19.28 -4.81
N ALA A 428 -17.20 19.54 -6.09
CA ALA A 428 -18.26 18.89 -6.85
C ALA A 428 -18.08 17.37 -6.98
N ALA A 429 -16.84 16.85 -6.90
CA ALA A 429 -16.55 15.42 -6.91
C ALA A 429 -16.79 14.73 -5.55
N ALA A 430 -16.80 15.49 -4.45
CA ALA A 430 -16.84 14.95 -3.09
C ALA A 430 -18.05 14.04 -2.76
N PRO A 431 -19.30 14.33 -3.21
CA PRO A 431 -20.45 13.47 -2.95
C PRO A 431 -20.26 12.03 -3.46
N GLY A 432 -19.71 11.88 -4.66
CA GLY A 432 -19.48 10.57 -5.27
C GLY A 432 -18.45 9.75 -4.50
N TRP A 433 -17.36 10.39 -4.03
CA TRP A 433 -16.34 9.75 -3.20
C TRP A 433 -16.81 9.45 -1.78
N ALA A 434 -17.70 10.26 -1.22
CA ALA A 434 -18.34 9.98 0.07
C ALA A 434 -19.21 8.72 -0.01
N ALA A 435 -20.01 8.59 -1.07
CA ALA A 435 -20.80 7.39 -1.30
C ALA A 435 -19.93 6.17 -1.64
N ALA A 436 -18.86 6.35 -2.40
CA ALA A 436 -17.86 5.32 -2.67
C ALA A 436 -17.23 4.77 -1.39
N SER A 437 -16.90 5.65 -0.44
CA SER A 437 -16.37 5.31 0.87
C SER A 437 -17.31 4.39 1.65
N LEU A 438 -18.59 4.76 1.76
CA LEU A 438 -19.59 3.94 2.45
C LEU A 438 -19.90 2.63 1.71
N ARG A 439 -20.04 2.67 0.38
CA ARG A 439 -20.30 1.48 -0.43
C ARG A 439 -19.17 0.47 -0.33
N GLY A 440 -17.93 0.93 -0.23
CA GLY A 440 -16.77 0.08 0.04
C GLY A 440 -16.68 -0.38 1.50
N ALA A 441 -17.14 0.43 2.45
CA ALA A 441 -17.15 0.07 3.88
C ALA A 441 -18.15 -1.05 4.21
N TYR A 442 -19.36 -0.94 3.64
CA TYR A 442 -20.48 -1.87 3.78
C TYR A 442 -20.52 -2.93 2.66
N ARG A 443 -19.38 -3.22 2.04
CA ARG A 443 -19.31 -4.33 1.07
C ARG A 443 -19.49 -5.67 1.80
N PRO A 444 -20.23 -6.63 1.22
CA PRO A 444 -20.35 -7.96 1.79
C PRO A 444 -19.00 -8.68 1.78
N GLU A 445 -18.85 -9.68 2.66
CA GLU A 445 -17.68 -10.56 2.64
C GLU A 445 -17.66 -11.38 1.32
N PRO A 446 -16.47 -11.62 0.74
CA PRO A 446 -16.39 -12.45 -0.46
C PRO A 446 -16.92 -13.86 -0.20
N ASP A 447 -17.84 -14.32 -1.03
CA ASP A 447 -18.34 -15.69 -0.98
C ASP A 447 -17.36 -16.64 -1.67
N TRP A 448 -16.59 -17.37 -0.86
CA TRP A 448 -15.62 -18.36 -1.33
C TRP A 448 -16.24 -19.71 -1.71
N GLY A 449 -17.53 -19.93 -1.41
CA GLY A 449 -18.28 -21.14 -1.79
C GLY A 449 -18.95 -21.04 -3.17
N GLY A 450 -18.88 -19.89 -3.83
CA GLY A 450 -19.51 -19.65 -5.13
C GLY A 450 -18.86 -20.37 -6.31
N GLN A 451 -19.48 -20.25 -7.48
CA GLN A 451 -18.96 -20.82 -8.74
C GLN A 451 -17.54 -20.32 -9.01
N VAL A 452 -16.64 -21.27 -9.28
CA VAL A 452 -15.21 -21.03 -9.46
C VAL A 452 -14.87 -20.90 -10.94
N MET A 453 -14.10 -19.86 -11.30
CA MET A 453 -13.46 -19.74 -12.61
C MET A 453 -11.96 -19.98 -12.48
N ALA A 454 -11.37 -20.64 -13.48
CA ALA A 454 -9.93 -20.74 -13.58
C ALA A 454 -9.35 -19.36 -13.89
N THR A 455 -8.44 -18.86 -13.03
CA THR A 455 -7.67 -17.64 -13.28
C THR A 455 -6.18 -17.98 -13.35
N PRO A 456 -5.34 -17.10 -13.95
CA PRO A 456 -3.89 -17.29 -13.96
C PRO A 456 -3.27 -17.41 -12.55
N PHE A 457 -3.97 -16.92 -11.51
CA PHE A 457 -3.54 -16.99 -10.11
C PHE A 457 -4.15 -18.19 -9.36
N GLY A 458 -4.82 -19.08 -10.08
CA GLY A 458 -5.55 -20.22 -9.54
C GLY A 458 -7.08 -20.09 -9.63
N PRO A 459 -7.82 -21.12 -9.22
CA PRO A 459 -9.27 -21.07 -9.14
C PRO A 459 -9.74 -19.95 -8.21
N ALA A 460 -10.57 -19.03 -8.71
CA ALA A 460 -11.20 -17.97 -7.91
C ALA A 460 -12.71 -17.91 -8.18
N PRO A 461 -13.56 -17.68 -7.16
CA PRO A 461 -14.99 -17.52 -7.38
C PRO A 461 -15.31 -16.28 -8.21
N VAL A 462 -16.22 -16.41 -9.17
CA VAL A 462 -16.58 -15.35 -10.14
C VAL A 462 -17.08 -14.07 -9.44
N GLY A 463 -17.71 -14.21 -8.27
CA GLY A 463 -18.25 -13.10 -7.49
C GLY A 463 -17.21 -12.25 -6.74
N VAL A 464 -16.00 -12.79 -6.50
CA VAL A 464 -14.98 -12.12 -5.67
C VAL A 464 -14.53 -10.81 -6.32
N GLY A 465 -14.26 -10.82 -7.63
CA GLY A 465 -13.82 -9.62 -8.36
C GLY A 465 -14.77 -8.43 -8.20
N ARG A 466 -16.09 -8.67 -8.22
CA ARG A 466 -17.10 -7.62 -8.04
C ARG A 466 -17.08 -7.03 -6.64
N THR A 467 -16.92 -7.86 -5.61
CA THR A 467 -16.84 -7.38 -4.21
C THR A 467 -15.57 -6.57 -3.95
N LEU A 468 -14.46 -6.88 -4.62
CA LEU A 468 -13.17 -6.22 -4.42
C LEU A 468 -13.15 -4.78 -4.93
N VAL A 469 -13.82 -4.49 -6.05
CA VAL A 469 -13.88 -3.15 -6.65
C VAL A 469 -15.05 -2.32 -6.12
N GLN A 470 -15.94 -2.92 -5.32
CA GLN A 470 -17.11 -2.24 -4.77
C GLN A 470 -16.71 -0.98 -3.96
N GLY A 471 -17.25 0.17 -4.36
CA GLY A 471 -16.91 1.48 -3.82
C GLY A 471 -15.94 2.22 -4.73
N LEU A 472 -14.79 1.61 -5.07
CA LEU A 472 -13.82 2.21 -6.00
C LEU A 472 -14.43 2.42 -7.39
N ASP A 473 -15.23 1.46 -7.86
CA ASP A 473 -16.01 1.57 -9.10
C ASP A 473 -16.84 2.86 -9.15
N LEU A 474 -17.55 3.17 -8.06
CA LEU A 474 -18.37 4.37 -7.93
C LEU A 474 -17.52 5.65 -7.91
N GLY A 475 -16.38 5.64 -7.21
CA GLY A 475 -15.46 6.78 -7.16
C GLY A 475 -14.87 7.09 -8.53
N ILE A 476 -14.46 6.06 -9.28
CA ILE A 476 -13.97 6.18 -10.67
C ILE A 476 -15.06 6.80 -11.54
N LEU A 477 -16.28 6.23 -11.52
CA LEU A 477 -17.41 6.75 -12.29
C LEU A 477 -17.75 8.20 -11.93
N ALA A 478 -17.76 8.54 -10.65
CA ALA A 478 -18.00 9.90 -10.17
C ALA A 478 -16.93 10.89 -10.63
N SER A 479 -15.69 10.43 -10.85
CA SER A 479 -14.58 11.27 -11.30
C SER A 479 -14.46 11.41 -12.83
N LEU A 480 -15.36 10.81 -13.64
CA LEU A 480 -15.28 10.90 -15.10
C LEU A 480 -15.40 12.33 -15.65
N PRO A 481 -16.30 13.21 -15.15
CA PRO A 481 -16.37 14.57 -15.68
C PRO A 481 -15.09 15.39 -15.41
N LEU A 482 -14.36 15.12 -14.32
CA LEU A 482 -13.01 15.67 -14.10
C LEU A 482 -12.04 15.28 -15.22
N LEU A 483 -12.08 14.03 -15.71
CA LEU A 483 -11.26 13.61 -16.85
C LEU A 483 -11.58 14.46 -18.10
N LEU A 484 -12.86 14.73 -18.35
CA LEU A 484 -13.28 15.58 -19.47
C LEU A 484 -12.75 17.02 -19.32
N VAL A 485 -12.75 17.58 -18.11
CA VAL A 485 -12.14 18.89 -17.83
C VAL A 485 -10.65 18.87 -18.14
N LEU A 486 -9.93 17.85 -17.67
CA LEU A 486 -8.49 17.71 -17.91
C LEU A 486 -8.16 17.54 -19.40
N LEU A 487 -9.01 16.84 -20.16
CA LEU A 487 -8.87 16.68 -21.61
C LEU A 487 -9.13 17.99 -22.37
N ARG A 488 -10.03 18.84 -21.87
CA ARG A 488 -10.32 20.17 -22.44
C ARG A 488 -9.32 21.25 -22.03
N GLY A 489 -8.56 21.02 -20.97
CA GLY A 489 -7.49 21.90 -20.50
C GLY A 489 -7.92 23.06 -19.60
N ALA A 490 -9.21 23.27 -19.35
CA ALA A 490 -9.68 24.29 -18.41
C ALA A 490 -11.04 23.95 -17.79
N PRO A 491 -11.25 24.23 -16.49
CA PRO A 491 -12.56 24.11 -15.87
C PRO A 491 -13.47 25.27 -16.28
N THR A 492 -14.68 24.94 -16.75
CA THR A 492 -15.74 25.91 -17.06
C THR A 492 -16.91 25.76 -16.08
N PRO A 493 -17.77 26.78 -15.90
CA PRO A 493 -18.92 26.71 -15.01
C PRO A 493 -19.85 25.52 -15.33
N GLU A 494 -20.07 25.26 -16.62
CA GLU A 494 -20.90 24.14 -17.10
C GLU A 494 -20.31 22.79 -16.71
N LEU A 495 -18.99 22.61 -16.83
CA LEU A 495 -18.32 21.36 -16.46
C LEU A 495 -18.31 21.14 -14.95
N VAL A 496 -18.18 22.20 -14.16
CA VAL A 496 -18.30 22.15 -12.69
C VAL A 496 -19.71 21.74 -12.28
N MET A 497 -20.73 22.34 -12.90
CA MET A 497 -22.13 21.98 -12.65
C MET A 497 -22.42 20.54 -13.07
N GLY A 498 -21.92 20.12 -14.24
CA GLY A 498 -22.02 18.74 -14.72
C GLY A 498 -21.37 17.74 -13.76
N GLN A 499 -20.17 18.04 -13.25
CA GLN A 499 -19.49 17.23 -12.24
C GLN A 499 -20.32 17.12 -10.95
N LEU A 500 -20.92 18.21 -10.50
CA LEU A 500 -21.72 18.25 -9.27
C LEU A 500 -22.98 17.40 -9.41
N ILE A 501 -23.79 17.66 -10.45
CA ILE A 501 -25.04 16.94 -10.71
C ILE A 501 -24.74 15.44 -10.84
N TRP A 502 -23.72 15.08 -11.61
CA TRP A 502 -23.30 13.69 -11.81
C TRP A 502 -22.90 13.01 -10.50
N SER A 503 -22.05 13.66 -9.70
CA SER A 503 -21.55 13.10 -8.44
C SER A 503 -22.65 12.98 -7.38
N VAL A 504 -23.56 13.96 -7.32
CA VAL A 504 -24.72 13.94 -6.41
C VAL A 504 -25.70 12.84 -6.83
N ALA A 505 -26.01 12.70 -8.12
CA ALA A 505 -26.92 11.66 -8.61
C ALA A 505 -26.38 10.25 -8.31
N LEU A 506 -25.10 9.99 -8.64
CA LEU A 506 -24.43 8.73 -8.34
C LEU A 506 -24.36 8.48 -6.82
N GLY A 507 -23.99 9.50 -6.04
CA GLY A 507 -23.87 9.39 -4.60
C GLY A 507 -25.20 9.11 -3.91
N ALA A 508 -26.24 9.86 -4.24
CA ALA A 508 -27.58 9.69 -3.72
C ALA A 508 -28.16 8.32 -4.09
N GLY A 509 -27.99 7.88 -5.34
CA GLY A 509 -28.43 6.55 -5.81
C GLY A 509 -27.74 5.42 -5.04
N ALA A 510 -26.43 5.50 -4.85
CA ALA A 510 -25.69 4.49 -4.08
C ALA A 510 -26.10 4.46 -2.60
N ILE A 511 -26.28 5.62 -1.96
CA ILE A 511 -26.75 5.69 -0.58
C ILE A 511 -28.17 5.13 -0.47
N ALA A 512 -29.07 5.46 -1.40
CA ALA A 512 -30.42 4.92 -1.43
C ALA A 512 -30.42 3.38 -1.52
N LEU A 513 -29.58 2.81 -2.39
CA LEU A 513 -29.42 1.35 -2.51
C LEU A 513 -28.91 0.71 -1.21
N LEU A 514 -27.92 1.32 -0.55
CA LEU A 514 -27.43 0.83 0.75
C LEU A 514 -28.50 0.90 1.83
N THR A 515 -29.27 1.99 1.89
CA THR A 515 -30.35 2.13 2.88
C THR A 515 -31.48 1.12 2.67
N ARG A 516 -31.80 0.77 1.41
CA ARG A 516 -32.79 -0.28 1.11
C ARG A 516 -32.33 -1.66 1.57
N ARG A 517 -31.03 -1.98 1.42
CA ARG A 517 -30.46 -3.26 1.87
C ARG A 517 -30.37 -3.39 3.39
N ALA A 518 -30.31 -2.27 4.10
CA ALA A 518 -30.24 -2.24 5.56
C ALA A 518 -31.62 -2.18 6.24
N GLY A 519 -32.70 -1.99 5.46
CA GLY A 519 -34.06 -2.13 5.95
C GLY A 519 -34.43 -3.62 6.12
N PRO A 520 -35.37 -3.94 7.03
CA PRO A 520 -35.91 -5.30 7.17
C PRO A 520 -36.57 -5.79 5.88
#